data_AF-A0A955PS43-F1
#
_entry.id   AF-A0A955PS43-F1
#
_cell.length_a   1.000
_cell.length_b   1.000
_cell.length_c   1.000
_cell.angle_alpha   90.00
_cell.angle_beta   90.00
_cell.angle_gamma   90.00
#
_symmetry.space_group_name_H-M   'P 1'
#
loop_
_entity.id
_entity.type
_entity.pdbx_description
1 polymer ?
#
loop_
_entity_poly.entity_id
_entity_poly.type
_entity_poly.pdbx_seq_one_letter_code
_entity_poly.pdbx_strand_id
1 'polypeptide(L)'
;MFHQIARLIPWDELASQFVRRLLQENGYQIPDNQEEFCMTGVARMNERAEPLLRRDLNSWLERAIYRDSQMCQEFRMAMIRLCLGQLDSGSEVPFMTEPVKSWLKGEIRQISALKEALIFQKINRTNARYMFVSLCRWLRLVGKTGLFVSLNLSRCLLSRKPDSPEGLYYGVSTTLDAYEMLRQFIDGTDELESFLLVVQVPQEFLTDDRRGLNRYEALKLRIWDEVRDRQYQNPLGALIRLGSQEAGEAHDTGKKEYTDRPAMANGDVGHQRAMEALRSGVPNRDVVQVLGSHQPDLEGKFRRLLQQMEANVPNDTPTKGIVIEGGFGSGKSHLLHALQQVALEKNFVCSPIVISKETPLYNGVPLFRAAINNAIVPGKHGDALTEIAGELNFQSPHFADLFDWVHRKDQVCDSRFAASLYLYER
;
A
#
# COMPACT_ATOMS: atom_id res chain seq x y z
N MET A 1 12.39 1.90 5.17
CA MET A 1 11.89 0.62 5.73
C MET A 1 11.73 -0.43 4.64
N PHE A 2 10.88 -0.21 3.63
CA PHE A 2 10.61 -1.16 2.54
C PHE A 2 11.88 -1.85 1.98
N HIS A 3 12.89 -1.12 1.52
CA HIS A 3 14.12 -1.72 0.97
C HIS A 3 14.84 -2.68 1.93
N GLN A 4 14.85 -2.39 3.23
CA GLN A 4 15.49 -3.28 4.20
C GLN A 4 14.72 -4.59 4.35
N ILE A 5 13.40 -4.52 4.33
CA ILE A 5 12.54 -5.71 4.34
C ILE A 5 12.70 -6.47 3.04
N ALA A 6 12.66 -5.78 1.89
CA ALA A 6 12.84 -6.36 0.57
C ALA A 6 14.17 -7.11 0.40
N ARG A 7 15.25 -6.70 1.09
CA ARG A 7 16.52 -7.45 1.08
C ARG A 7 16.44 -8.81 1.77
N LEU A 8 15.55 -8.95 2.76
CA LEU A 8 15.34 -10.18 3.52
C LEU A 8 14.33 -11.13 2.85
N ILE A 9 13.61 -10.66 1.82
CA ILE A 9 12.64 -11.48 1.10
C ILE A 9 13.37 -12.41 0.11
N PRO A 10 13.13 -13.74 0.16
CA PRO A 10 13.67 -14.69 -0.79
C PRO A 10 12.88 -14.66 -2.11
N TRP A 11 13.08 -13.60 -2.91
CA TRP A 11 12.28 -13.32 -4.10
C TRP A 11 12.22 -14.48 -5.11
N ASP A 12 13.35 -15.11 -5.40
CA ASP A 12 13.41 -16.22 -6.36
C ASP A 12 12.67 -17.45 -5.85
N GLU A 13 12.79 -17.78 -4.56
CA GLU A 13 12.05 -18.89 -3.93
C GLU A 13 10.54 -18.65 -3.97
N LEU A 14 10.09 -17.44 -3.63
CA LEU A 14 8.67 -17.09 -3.65
C LEU A 14 8.09 -17.09 -5.08
N ALA A 15 8.84 -16.57 -6.05
CA ALA A 15 8.43 -16.60 -7.45
C ALA A 15 8.37 -18.05 -7.98
N SER A 16 9.37 -18.88 -7.65
CA SER A 16 9.38 -20.31 -8.00
C SER A 16 8.20 -21.06 -7.38
N GLN A 17 7.93 -20.84 -6.10
CA GLN A 17 6.78 -21.42 -5.40
C GLN A 17 5.46 -21.03 -6.08
N PHE A 18 5.31 -19.75 -6.45
CA PHE A 18 4.11 -19.26 -7.13
C PHE A 18 3.93 -19.92 -8.50
N VAL A 19 4.97 -19.95 -9.34
CA VAL A 19 4.91 -20.54 -10.69
C VAL A 19 4.64 -22.03 -10.62
N ARG A 20 5.27 -22.75 -9.69
CA ARG A 20 5.01 -24.18 -9.49
C ARG A 20 3.55 -24.44 -9.11
N ARG A 21 3.03 -23.69 -8.13
CA ARG A 21 1.62 -23.83 -7.75
C ARG A 21 0.68 -23.48 -8.91
N LEU A 22 0.98 -22.43 -9.67
CA LEU A 22 0.20 -22.02 -10.83
C LEU A 22 0.15 -23.10 -11.92
N LEU A 23 1.28 -23.74 -12.22
CA LEU A 23 1.36 -24.87 -13.16
C LEU A 23 0.53 -26.06 -12.66
N GLN A 24 0.67 -26.43 -11.39
CA GLN A 24 -0.10 -27.52 -10.76
C GLN A 24 -1.61 -27.28 -10.79
N GLU A 25 -2.05 -26.06 -10.45
CA GLU A 25 -3.47 -25.66 -10.48
C GLU A 25 -4.08 -25.75 -11.88
N ASN A 26 -3.25 -25.58 -12.93
CA ASN A 26 -3.66 -25.73 -14.33
C ASN A 26 -3.38 -27.15 -14.89
N GLY A 27 -3.11 -28.13 -14.02
CA GLY A 27 -3.02 -29.55 -14.37
C GLY A 27 -1.66 -30.01 -14.92
N TYR A 28 -0.60 -29.21 -14.78
CA TYR A 28 0.73 -29.59 -15.26
C TYR A 28 1.50 -30.38 -14.21
N GLN A 29 2.19 -31.41 -14.69
CA GLN A 29 3.23 -32.11 -13.93
C GLN A 29 4.50 -31.26 -13.91
N ILE A 30 5.22 -31.30 -12.80
CA ILE A 30 6.39 -30.46 -12.56
C ILE A 30 7.58 -31.36 -12.23
N PRO A 31 8.76 -31.10 -12.83
CA PRO A 31 9.98 -31.79 -12.44
C PRO A 31 10.33 -31.55 -10.97
N ASP A 32 10.65 -32.63 -10.26
CA ASP A 32 11.11 -32.58 -8.87
C ASP A 32 12.51 -31.95 -8.77
N ASN A 33 13.37 -32.20 -9.77
CA ASN A 33 14.69 -31.61 -9.84
C ASN A 33 14.62 -30.13 -10.26
N GLN A 34 15.29 -29.25 -9.51
CA GLN A 34 15.34 -27.82 -9.78
C GLN A 34 16.05 -27.50 -11.10
N GLU A 35 17.05 -28.28 -11.50
CA GLU A 35 17.76 -28.08 -12.78
C GLU A 35 16.88 -28.39 -14.00
N GLU A 36 15.92 -29.32 -13.83
CA GLU A 36 14.95 -29.66 -14.87
C GLU A 36 13.73 -28.74 -14.87
N PHE A 37 13.59 -27.88 -13.85
CA PHE A 37 12.54 -26.89 -13.77
C PHE A 37 12.84 -25.68 -14.67
N CYS A 38 12.74 -25.92 -15.97
CA CYS A 38 12.83 -24.93 -17.03
C CYS A 38 11.68 -25.12 -18.02
N MET A 39 11.49 -24.16 -18.92
CA MET A 39 10.41 -24.17 -19.91
C MET A 39 10.41 -25.47 -20.72
N THR A 40 11.59 -25.90 -21.19
CA THR A 40 11.78 -27.16 -21.93
C THR A 40 11.45 -28.38 -21.09
N GLY A 41 11.90 -28.43 -19.83
CA GLY A 41 11.66 -29.57 -18.95
C GLY A 41 10.16 -29.76 -18.64
N VAL A 42 9.46 -28.67 -18.30
CA VAL A 42 8.02 -28.70 -18.07
C VAL A 42 7.25 -29.04 -19.34
N ALA A 43 7.62 -28.45 -20.49
CA ALA A 43 7.00 -28.74 -21.78
C ALA A 43 7.13 -30.23 -22.17
N ARG A 44 8.34 -30.80 -22.03
CA ARG A 44 8.63 -32.21 -22.31
C ARG A 44 7.82 -33.15 -21.41
N MET A 45 7.74 -32.88 -20.12
CA MET A 45 7.03 -33.72 -19.15
C MET A 45 5.51 -33.76 -19.40
N ASN A 46 4.96 -32.71 -20.02
CA ASN A 46 3.53 -32.56 -20.28
C ASN A 46 3.16 -32.72 -21.76
N GLU A 47 4.06 -33.28 -22.58
CA GLU A 47 3.86 -33.51 -24.02
C GLU A 47 3.36 -32.28 -24.79
N ARG A 48 3.86 -31.09 -24.43
CA ARG A 48 3.39 -29.82 -24.97
C ARG A 48 4.50 -29.04 -25.65
N ALA A 49 4.16 -28.31 -26.71
CA ALA A 49 5.10 -27.41 -27.36
C ALA A 49 5.41 -26.18 -26.49
N GLU A 50 6.69 -25.81 -26.36
CA GLU A 50 7.14 -24.68 -25.54
C GLU A 50 6.42 -23.35 -25.84
N PRO A 51 6.21 -22.93 -27.11
CA PRO A 51 5.53 -21.66 -27.38
C PRO A 51 4.09 -21.64 -26.86
N LEU A 52 3.41 -22.79 -26.89
CA LEU A 52 2.04 -22.91 -26.37
C LEU A 52 2.02 -22.86 -24.85
N LEU A 53 2.97 -23.51 -24.17
CA LEU A 53 3.13 -23.40 -22.72
C LEU A 53 3.46 -21.96 -22.31
N ARG A 54 4.38 -21.29 -23.00
CA ARG A 54 4.75 -19.89 -22.72
C ARG A 54 3.55 -18.95 -22.88
N ARG A 55 2.73 -19.13 -23.93
CA ARG A 55 1.50 -18.36 -24.12
C ARG A 55 0.50 -18.58 -22.99
N ASP A 56 0.25 -19.83 -22.62
CA ASP A 56 -0.69 -20.17 -21.55
C ASP A 56 -0.21 -19.63 -20.19
N LEU A 57 1.08 -19.79 -19.87
CA LEU A 57 1.69 -19.23 -18.67
C LEU A 57 1.54 -17.71 -18.61
N ASN A 58 1.80 -17.00 -19.71
CA ASN A 58 1.58 -15.55 -19.78
C ASN A 58 0.12 -15.20 -19.49
N SER A 59 -0.84 -15.94 -20.05
CA SER A 59 -2.27 -15.71 -19.80
C SER A 59 -2.65 -15.97 -18.34
N TRP A 60 -2.10 -17.00 -17.71
CA TRP A 60 -2.35 -17.28 -16.29
C TRP A 60 -1.73 -16.24 -15.37
N LEU A 61 -0.49 -15.79 -15.65
CA LEU A 61 0.16 -14.72 -14.90
C LEU A 61 -0.57 -13.39 -15.07
N GLU A 62 -1.09 -13.10 -16.27
CA GLU A 62 -1.95 -11.94 -16.49
C GLU A 62 -3.19 -12.02 -15.59
N ARG A 63 -3.89 -13.16 -15.61
CA ARG A 63 -5.09 -13.34 -14.79
C ARG A 63 -4.80 -13.27 -13.28
N ALA A 64 -3.70 -13.86 -12.83
CA ALA A 64 -3.41 -14.03 -11.40
C ALA A 64 -2.66 -12.84 -10.78
N ILE A 65 -1.84 -12.11 -11.55
CA ILE A 65 -1.01 -11.01 -11.05
C ILE A 65 -1.40 -9.69 -11.73
N TYR A 66 -1.41 -9.64 -13.07
CA TYR A 66 -1.66 -8.39 -13.78
C TYR A 66 -3.04 -7.81 -13.44
N ARG A 67 -4.07 -8.64 -13.29
CA ARG A 67 -5.44 -8.17 -12.97
C ARG A 67 -5.72 -7.97 -11.48
N ASP A 68 -4.76 -8.26 -10.59
CA ASP A 68 -4.96 -8.04 -9.15
C ASP A 68 -4.65 -6.58 -8.78
N SER A 69 -5.68 -5.74 -8.85
CA SER A 69 -5.60 -4.30 -8.59
C SER A 69 -5.31 -3.93 -7.12
N GLN A 70 -5.22 -4.91 -6.22
CA GLN A 70 -4.73 -4.69 -4.86
C GLN A 70 -3.21 -4.48 -4.79
N MET A 71 -2.49 -4.78 -5.87
CA MET A 71 -1.08 -4.46 -6.04
C MET A 71 -0.89 -3.34 -7.05
N CYS A 72 0.05 -2.44 -6.79
CA CYS A 72 0.39 -1.41 -7.77
C CYS A 72 1.04 -2.01 -9.02
N GLN A 73 0.83 -1.34 -10.15
CA GLN A 73 1.21 -1.81 -11.48
C GLN A 73 2.68 -2.15 -11.57
N GLU A 74 3.57 -1.31 -11.06
CA GLU A 74 5.01 -1.58 -11.13
C GLU A 74 5.38 -2.83 -10.34
N PHE A 75 4.72 -3.07 -9.21
CA PHE A 75 4.92 -4.29 -8.41
C PHE A 75 4.37 -5.52 -9.15
N ARG A 76 3.17 -5.43 -9.74
CA ARG A 76 2.60 -6.49 -10.60
C ARG A 76 3.56 -6.86 -11.73
N MET A 77 4.09 -5.86 -12.44
CA MET A 77 5.02 -6.07 -13.56
C MET A 77 6.31 -6.72 -13.07
N ALA A 78 6.86 -6.25 -11.95
CA ALA A 78 8.03 -6.85 -11.32
C ALA A 78 7.80 -8.34 -11.00
N MET A 79 6.67 -8.70 -10.39
CA MET A 79 6.37 -10.09 -10.03
C MET A 79 6.17 -10.98 -11.26
N ILE A 80 5.48 -10.50 -12.30
CA ILE A 80 5.36 -11.22 -13.58
C ILE A 80 6.76 -11.49 -14.15
N ARG A 81 7.64 -10.49 -14.11
CA ARG A 81 9.00 -10.65 -14.61
C ARG A 81 9.82 -11.64 -13.79
N LEU A 82 9.71 -11.62 -12.47
CA LEU A 82 10.38 -12.61 -11.61
C LEU A 82 9.85 -14.03 -11.85
N CYS A 83 8.54 -14.19 -12.04
CA CYS A 83 7.90 -15.48 -12.31
C CYS A 83 8.35 -16.06 -13.66
N LEU A 84 8.30 -15.26 -14.74
CA LEU A 84 8.74 -15.71 -16.06
C LEU A 84 10.21 -16.11 -16.08
N GLY A 85 11.06 -15.37 -15.35
CA GLY A 85 12.47 -15.72 -15.22
C GLY A 85 12.75 -17.04 -14.50
N GLN A 86 11.80 -17.63 -13.77
CA GLN A 86 12.00 -18.92 -13.10
C GLN A 86 12.09 -20.10 -14.06
N LEU A 87 11.49 -20.00 -15.26
CA LEU A 87 11.47 -21.08 -16.24
C LEU A 87 12.44 -20.83 -17.40
N ASP A 88 13.10 -19.68 -17.44
CA ASP A 88 13.96 -19.27 -18.57
C ASP A 88 15.46 -19.46 -18.28
N SER A 89 15.79 -20.34 -17.33
CA SER A 89 17.14 -20.76 -16.94
C SER A 89 17.87 -21.40 -18.15
N GLY A 90 18.41 -20.57 -19.04
CA GLY A 90 19.07 -21.03 -20.28
C GLY A 90 18.85 -20.15 -21.52
N SER A 91 18.05 -19.09 -21.45
CA SER A 91 17.90 -18.13 -22.56
C SER A 91 19.17 -17.30 -22.76
N GLU A 92 19.60 -17.06 -24.01
CA GLU A 92 20.78 -16.24 -24.35
C GLU A 92 20.66 -14.78 -23.86
N VAL A 93 19.43 -14.30 -23.63
CA VAL A 93 19.14 -13.00 -23.05
C VAL A 93 18.65 -13.21 -21.62
N PRO A 94 19.39 -12.75 -20.60
CA PRO A 94 18.95 -12.84 -19.21
C PRO A 94 17.60 -12.15 -19.07
N PHE A 95 16.60 -12.91 -18.63
CA PHE A 95 15.31 -12.33 -18.26
C PHE A 95 15.55 -11.24 -17.21
N MET A 96 14.74 -10.18 -17.20
CA MET A 96 14.91 -8.94 -16.42
C MET A 96 14.88 -9.10 -14.87
N THR A 97 15.17 -10.28 -14.33
CA THR A 97 15.10 -10.65 -12.92
C THR A 97 16.12 -9.89 -12.06
N GLU A 98 17.38 -9.81 -12.47
CA GLU A 98 18.42 -9.12 -11.67
C GLU A 98 18.18 -7.61 -11.55
N PRO A 99 17.84 -6.87 -12.63
CA PRO A 99 17.42 -5.48 -12.51
C PRO A 99 16.18 -5.29 -11.63
N VAL A 100 15.19 -6.18 -11.72
CA VAL A 100 13.97 -6.11 -10.88
C VAL A 100 14.31 -6.33 -9.41
N LYS A 101 15.10 -7.36 -9.07
CA LYS A 101 15.57 -7.60 -7.70
C LYS A 101 16.39 -6.43 -7.18
N SER A 102 17.28 -5.87 -8.00
CA SER A 102 18.06 -4.68 -7.65
C SER A 102 17.17 -3.47 -7.37
N TRP A 103 16.08 -3.30 -8.12
CA TRP A 103 15.12 -2.22 -7.89
C TRP A 103 14.31 -2.41 -6.61
N LEU A 104 13.79 -3.62 -6.35
CA LEU A 104 13.08 -3.94 -5.10
C LEU A 104 13.95 -3.69 -3.87
N LYS A 105 15.25 -3.96 -3.96
CA LYS A 105 16.24 -3.75 -2.88
C LYS A 105 16.75 -2.31 -2.79
N GLY A 106 16.36 -1.43 -3.73
CA GLY A 106 16.82 -0.04 -3.78
C GLY A 106 18.28 0.12 -4.22
N GLU A 107 18.83 -0.87 -4.92
CA GLU A 107 20.23 -0.97 -5.36
C GLU A 107 20.41 -0.67 -6.85
N ILE A 108 19.30 -0.44 -7.58
CA ILE A 108 19.34 -0.15 -9.01
C ILE A 108 20.06 1.16 -9.34
N ARG A 109 21.08 1.06 -10.19
CA ARG A 109 21.87 2.21 -10.65
C ARG A 109 21.06 3.10 -11.61
N GLN A 110 20.60 2.53 -12.72
CA GLN A 110 19.86 3.24 -13.76
C GLN A 110 18.47 2.64 -13.97
N ILE A 111 17.44 3.48 -13.91
CA ILE A 111 16.05 3.03 -14.05
C ILE A 111 15.71 2.56 -15.47
N SER A 112 16.45 3.06 -16.47
CA SER A 112 16.32 2.67 -17.88
C SER A 112 16.50 1.18 -18.12
N ALA A 113 17.22 0.48 -17.22
CA ALA A 113 17.31 -0.98 -17.26
C ALA A 113 15.91 -1.61 -17.21
N LEU A 114 14.96 -1.06 -16.47
CA LEU A 114 13.62 -1.62 -16.31
C LEU A 114 12.58 -1.18 -17.34
N LYS A 115 13.01 -0.52 -18.43
CA LYS A 115 12.10 -0.02 -19.47
C LYS A 115 11.21 -1.13 -20.04
N GLU A 116 11.77 -2.32 -20.28
CA GLU A 116 11.03 -3.48 -20.81
C GLU A 116 10.08 -4.12 -19.78
N ALA A 117 10.25 -3.82 -18.50
CA ALA A 117 9.32 -4.19 -17.45
C ALA A 117 8.20 -3.14 -17.26
N LEU A 118 8.18 -2.07 -18.07
CA LEU A 118 7.26 -0.93 -17.93
C LEU A 118 7.36 -0.27 -16.55
N ILE A 119 8.56 -0.27 -15.95
CA ILE A 119 8.83 0.39 -14.66
C ILE A 119 9.73 1.59 -14.92
N PHE A 120 9.18 2.79 -14.69
CA PHE A 120 9.84 4.05 -15.04
C PHE A 120 10.30 4.88 -13.84
N GLN A 121 10.01 4.44 -12.62
CA GLN A 121 10.33 5.17 -11.40
C GLN A 121 11.08 4.33 -10.36
N LYS A 122 11.99 4.96 -9.62
CA LYS A 122 12.64 4.34 -8.45
C LYS A 122 11.66 4.32 -7.28
N ILE A 123 11.80 3.31 -6.42
CA ILE A 123 11.08 3.26 -5.14
C ILE A 123 11.65 4.35 -4.23
N ASN A 124 10.78 5.25 -3.78
CA ASN A 124 11.11 6.39 -2.94
C ASN A 124 10.01 6.61 -1.90
N ARG A 125 10.09 7.67 -1.10
CA ARG A 125 9.14 7.91 0.01
C ARG A 125 7.69 8.06 -0.44
N THR A 126 7.42 8.50 -1.67
CA THR A 126 6.06 8.74 -2.17
C THR A 126 5.34 7.46 -2.61
N ASN A 127 6.07 6.46 -3.11
CA ASN A 127 5.48 5.21 -3.63
C ASN A 127 5.82 3.97 -2.79
N ALA A 128 6.74 4.06 -1.82
CA ALA A 128 7.15 2.92 -0.99
C ALA A 128 5.99 2.30 -0.21
N ARG A 129 4.95 3.07 0.11
CA ARG A 129 3.74 2.56 0.77
C ARG A 129 2.97 1.60 -0.15
N TYR A 130 2.74 1.97 -1.40
CA TYR A 130 2.11 1.10 -2.40
C TYR A 130 2.91 -0.19 -2.60
N MET A 131 4.24 -0.10 -2.64
CA MET A 131 5.13 -1.27 -2.72
C MET A 131 4.99 -2.18 -1.49
N PHE A 132 4.82 -1.59 -0.31
CA PHE A 132 4.67 -2.34 0.94
C PHE A 132 3.32 -3.07 1.03
N VAL A 133 2.23 -2.39 0.67
CA VAL A 133 0.90 -3.00 0.53
C VAL A 133 0.94 -4.14 -0.48
N SER A 134 1.56 -3.89 -1.64
CA SER A 134 1.69 -4.89 -2.70
C SER A 134 2.51 -6.12 -2.27
N LEU A 135 3.56 -5.91 -1.47
CA LEU A 135 4.33 -7.01 -0.89
C LEU A 135 3.48 -7.88 0.04
N CYS A 136 2.67 -7.26 0.91
CA CYS A 136 1.78 -8.01 1.82
C CYS A 136 0.78 -8.85 1.02
N ARG A 137 0.16 -8.26 -0.01
CA ARG A 137 -0.73 -8.97 -0.94
C ARG A 137 -0.03 -10.10 -1.69
N TRP A 138 1.17 -9.86 -2.21
CA TRP A 138 1.97 -10.88 -2.90
C TRP A 138 2.30 -12.08 -2.01
N LEU A 139 2.70 -11.85 -0.76
CA LEU A 139 2.98 -12.94 0.17
C LEU A 139 1.74 -13.82 0.42
N ARG A 140 0.55 -13.21 0.50
CA ARG A 140 -0.73 -13.92 0.56
C ARG A 140 -1.01 -14.70 -0.72
N LEU A 141 -0.79 -14.09 -1.87
CA LEU A 141 -0.94 -14.77 -3.17
C LEU A 141 -0.02 -15.98 -3.28
N VAL A 142 1.23 -15.92 -2.81
CA VAL A 142 2.16 -17.07 -2.80
C VAL A 142 1.72 -18.17 -1.81
N GLY A 143 0.81 -17.86 -0.88
CA GLY A 143 0.29 -18.80 0.12
C GLY A 143 0.97 -18.70 1.49
N LYS A 144 1.71 -17.62 1.77
CA LYS A 144 2.21 -17.34 3.13
C LYS A 144 1.07 -16.79 3.99
N THR A 145 1.15 -17.00 5.31
CA THR A 145 0.11 -16.54 6.25
C THR A 145 0.09 -15.02 6.41
N GLY A 146 1.25 -14.36 6.33
CA GLY A 146 1.38 -12.93 6.48
C GLY A 146 2.83 -12.48 6.62
N LEU A 147 3.01 -11.20 6.95
CA LEU A 147 4.32 -10.59 7.19
C LEU A 147 4.39 -10.05 8.63
N PHE A 148 5.39 -10.50 9.38
CA PHE A 148 5.73 -9.96 10.69
C PHE A 148 6.98 -9.09 10.61
N VAL A 149 6.89 -7.86 11.11
CA VAL A 149 8.02 -6.93 11.17
C VAL A 149 8.20 -6.46 12.61
N SER A 150 9.38 -6.69 13.16
CA SER A 150 9.81 -6.11 14.43
C SER A 150 10.78 -4.95 14.17
N LEU A 151 10.48 -3.77 14.71
CA LEU A 151 11.34 -2.60 14.66
C LEU A 151 11.80 -2.23 16.06
N ASN A 152 13.07 -1.89 16.20
CA ASN A 152 13.61 -1.31 17.43
C ASN A 152 13.95 0.17 17.19
N LEU A 153 13.24 1.07 17.87
CA LEU A 153 13.41 2.52 17.75
C LEU A 153 14.23 3.13 18.89
N SER A 154 14.89 2.33 19.74
CA SER A 154 15.70 2.85 20.85
C SER A 154 16.76 3.85 20.42
N ARG A 155 17.34 3.67 19.22
CA ARG A 155 18.34 4.62 18.67
C ARG A 155 17.77 5.99 18.30
N CYS A 156 16.47 6.10 18.01
CA CYS A 156 15.83 7.38 17.69
C CYS A 156 15.73 8.33 18.91
N LEU A 157 15.81 7.76 20.11
CA LEU A 157 15.73 8.47 21.39
C LEU A 157 17.11 8.79 21.99
N LEU A 158 18.20 8.36 21.34
CA LEU A 158 19.53 8.74 21.79
C LEU A 158 19.74 10.24 21.58
N SER A 159 20.05 10.93 22.68
CA SER A 159 20.29 12.37 22.67
C SER A 159 21.67 12.76 22.13
N ARG A 160 22.61 11.81 22.09
CA ARG A 160 23.99 12.03 21.60
C ARG A 160 24.37 10.95 20.60
N LYS A 161 25.27 11.30 19.68
CA LYS A 161 25.86 10.36 18.74
C LYS A 161 26.65 9.31 19.55
N PRO A 162 26.46 8.00 19.31
CA PRO A 162 27.27 6.98 19.96
C PRO A 162 28.74 7.13 19.56
N ASP A 163 29.66 6.88 20.50
CA ASP A 163 31.10 6.92 20.22
C ASP A 163 31.56 5.75 19.33
N SER A 164 30.71 4.73 19.14
CA SER A 164 30.98 3.60 18.26
C SER A 164 30.91 4.00 16.77
N PRO A 165 31.87 3.58 15.93
CA PRO A 165 31.88 3.88 14.49
C PRO A 165 30.67 3.32 13.73
N GLU A 166 30.02 2.26 14.22
CA GLU A 166 28.82 1.64 13.62
C GLU A 166 27.49 2.24 14.16
N GLY A 167 27.57 3.27 15.00
CA GLY A 167 26.44 3.91 15.64
C GLY A 167 25.67 4.85 14.71
N LEU A 168 24.64 4.37 14.01
CA LEU A 168 23.64 5.24 13.37
C LEU A 168 23.00 6.18 14.42
N TYR A 169 23.16 7.48 14.21
CA TYR A 169 22.55 8.53 15.04
C TYR A 169 21.45 9.23 14.26
N TYR A 170 20.28 9.36 14.89
CA TYR A 170 19.12 9.99 14.29
C TYR A 170 18.93 11.38 14.90
N GLY A 171 18.92 12.41 14.05
CA GLY A 171 18.53 13.76 14.46
C GLY A 171 17.04 13.81 14.78
N VAL A 172 16.61 14.87 15.49
CA VAL A 172 15.20 15.05 15.88
C VAL A 172 14.26 14.97 14.66
N SER A 173 14.61 15.61 13.55
CA SER A 173 13.82 15.55 12.32
C SER A 173 13.62 14.11 11.82
N THR A 174 14.67 13.28 11.84
CA THR A 174 14.58 11.89 11.37
C THR A 174 13.81 11.01 12.35
N THR A 175 13.88 11.32 13.65
CA THR A 175 13.01 10.69 14.66
C THR A 175 11.54 11.02 14.40
N LEU A 176 11.20 12.28 14.08
CA LEU A 176 9.85 12.66 13.73
C LEU A 176 9.37 12.04 12.42
N ASP A 177 10.24 11.91 11.41
CA ASP A 177 9.95 11.15 10.18
C ASP A 177 9.59 9.68 10.50
N ALA A 178 10.27 9.06 11.47
CA ALA A 178 9.96 7.71 11.90
C ALA A 178 8.58 7.63 12.59
N TYR A 179 8.22 8.64 13.41
CA TYR A 179 6.91 8.71 14.04
C TYR A 179 5.78 8.98 13.05
N GLU A 180 6.02 9.80 12.03
CA GLU A 180 5.07 9.96 10.93
C GLU A 180 4.88 8.66 10.16
N MET A 181 5.96 7.90 9.91
CA MET A 181 5.86 6.57 9.31
C MET A 181 5.00 5.62 10.16
N LEU A 182 5.17 5.59 11.49
CA LEU A 182 4.31 4.78 12.37
C LEU A 182 2.84 5.24 12.34
N ARG A 183 2.61 6.56 12.40
CA ARG A 183 1.28 7.17 12.29
C ARG A 183 0.59 6.73 11.00
N GLN A 184 1.32 6.77 9.89
CA GLN A 184 0.84 6.34 8.58
C GLN A 184 0.47 4.85 8.53
N PHE A 185 1.21 3.98 9.22
CA PHE A 185 0.88 2.56 9.31
C PHE A 185 -0.42 2.32 10.08
N ILE A 186 -0.61 3.01 11.20
CA ILE A 186 -1.86 2.95 11.97
C ILE A 186 -3.02 3.42 11.10
N ASP A 187 -2.82 4.55 10.40
CA ASP A 187 -3.86 5.18 9.60
C ASP A 187 -4.40 4.33 8.44
N GLY A 188 -3.57 3.47 7.83
CA GLY A 188 -4.05 2.56 6.78
C GLY A 188 -3.85 1.10 7.12
N THR A 189 -4.21 0.75 8.36
CA THR A 189 -4.28 -0.64 8.80
C THR A 189 -5.27 -1.45 7.93
N ASP A 190 -6.28 -0.80 7.35
CA ASP A 190 -7.26 -1.41 6.45
C ASP A 190 -6.71 -1.74 5.05
N GLU A 191 -5.66 -1.03 4.61
CA GLU A 191 -4.96 -1.30 3.34
C GLU A 191 -3.99 -2.50 3.42
N LEU A 192 -3.57 -2.89 4.61
CA LEU A 192 -2.51 -3.88 4.82
C LEU A 192 -3.08 -5.25 5.17
N GLU A 193 -3.02 -6.19 4.22
CA GLU A 193 -3.50 -7.56 4.43
C GLU A 193 -2.48 -8.42 5.19
N SER A 194 -2.91 -9.06 6.28
CA SER A 194 -2.13 -10.06 7.03
C SER A 194 -0.73 -9.58 7.44
N PHE A 195 -0.67 -8.36 7.98
CA PHE A 195 0.57 -7.71 8.39
C PHE A 195 0.55 -7.42 9.89
N LEU A 196 1.67 -7.67 10.58
CA LEU A 196 1.87 -7.31 11.97
C LEU A 196 3.17 -6.53 12.12
N LEU A 197 3.05 -5.29 12.59
CA LEU A 197 4.17 -4.43 12.95
C LEU A 197 4.29 -4.32 14.48
N VAL A 198 5.40 -4.78 15.03
CA VAL A 198 5.73 -4.60 16.45
C VAL A 198 6.88 -3.62 16.56
N VAL A 199 6.70 -2.58 17.36
CA VAL A 199 7.70 -1.53 17.55
C VAL A 199 8.14 -1.51 19.01
N GLN A 200 9.42 -1.76 19.23
CA GLN A 200 10.07 -1.69 20.53
C GLN A 200 10.64 -0.28 20.72
N VAL A 201 10.28 0.32 21.86
CA VAL A 201 10.75 1.63 22.30
C VAL A 201 11.14 1.54 23.78
N PRO A 202 12.18 2.27 24.21
CA PRO A 202 12.55 2.33 25.61
C PRO A 202 11.63 3.30 26.37
N GLN A 203 11.69 3.30 27.70
CA GLN A 203 10.75 4.04 28.55
C GLN A 203 10.80 5.57 28.32
N GLU A 204 11.97 6.08 27.91
CA GLU A 204 12.19 7.48 27.55
C GLU A 204 11.27 7.94 26.42
N PHE A 205 10.71 7.03 25.63
CA PHE A 205 9.70 7.36 24.62
C PHE A 205 8.50 8.09 25.23
N LEU A 206 8.14 7.76 26.47
CA LEU A 206 6.98 8.35 27.15
C LEU A 206 7.33 9.62 27.94
N THR A 207 8.61 9.85 28.24
CA THR A 207 9.05 10.91 29.16
C THR A 207 9.92 11.99 28.51
N ASP A 208 10.60 11.72 27.39
CA ASP A 208 11.45 12.69 26.70
C ASP A 208 10.59 13.70 25.92
N ASP A 209 10.59 14.97 26.35
CA ASP A 209 9.81 16.03 25.70
C ASP A 209 10.36 16.47 24.34
N ARG A 210 11.63 16.19 24.08
CA ARG A 210 12.34 16.66 22.88
C ARG A 210 12.30 15.65 21.75
N ARG A 211 12.38 14.36 22.08
CA ARG A 211 12.44 13.23 21.14
C ARG A 211 11.35 12.20 21.35
N GLY A 212 10.70 12.15 22.51
CA GLY A 212 9.65 11.20 22.81
C GLY A 212 8.30 11.56 22.19
N LEU A 213 7.29 10.78 22.56
CA LEU A 213 5.95 10.78 21.98
C LEU A 213 5.24 12.13 22.09
N ASN A 214 5.45 12.87 23.19
CA ASN A 214 4.86 14.21 23.39
C ASN A 214 5.31 15.22 22.33
N ARG A 215 6.43 14.97 21.64
CA ARG A 215 6.90 15.85 20.57
C ARG A 215 6.05 15.72 19.30
N TYR A 216 5.33 14.60 19.14
CA TYR A 216 4.62 14.27 17.91
C TYR A 216 3.17 13.87 18.20
N GLU A 217 2.35 14.90 18.42
CA GLU A 217 0.94 14.78 18.85
C GLU A 217 0.11 13.88 17.94
N ALA A 218 0.36 13.89 16.63
CA ALA A 218 -0.40 13.09 15.68
C ALA A 218 -0.27 11.58 15.94
N LEU A 219 0.92 11.09 16.28
CA LEU A 219 1.09 9.68 16.69
C LEU A 219 0.50 9.45 18.08
N LYS A 220 0.73 10.37 19.02
CA LYS A 220 0.23 10.28 20.39
C LYS A 220 -1.28 10.05 20.45
N LEU A 221 -2.06 10.84 19.71
CA LEU A 221 -3.51 10.72 19.66
C LEU A 221 -4.04 9.37 19.13
N ARG A 222 -3.17 8.55 18.51
CA ARG A 222 -3.54 7.24 17.96
C ARG A 222 -3.12 6.07 18.85
N ILE A 223 -2.06 6.24 19.63
CA ILE A 223 -1.48 5.17 20.43
C ILE A 223 -1.63 5.36 21.94
N TRP A 224 -1.93 6.58 22.38
CA TRP A 224 -2.07 6.89 23.79
C TRP A 224 -3.46 6.55 24.26
N ASP A 225 -3.56 5.63 25.22
CA ASP A 225 -4.81 5.30 25.88
C ASP A 225 -5.23 6.47 26.79
N GLU A 226 -6.12 7.35 26.30
CA GLU A 226 -6.74 8.39 27.13
C GLU A 226 -7.55 7.79 28.28
N VAL A 227 -8.21 6.66 28.03
CA VAL A 227 -8.96 5.88 29.01
C VAL A 227 -8.27 4.54 29.19
N ARG A 228 -7.66 4.33 30.37
CA ARG A 228 -7.02 3.07 30.74
C ARG A 228 -7.57 2.54 32.05
N ASP A 229 -7.73 1.22 32.11
CA ASP A 229 -7.96 0.53 33.36
C ASP A 229 -6.68 0.60 34.22
N ARG A 230 -6.83 0.75 35.54
CA ARG A 230 -5.69 0.88 36.47
C ARG A 230 -5.07 -0.47 36.84
N GLN A 231 -5.82 -1.56 36.69
CA GLN A 231 -5.46 -2.90 37.14
C GLN A 231 -5.16 -3.84 35.97
N TYR A 232 -5.87 -3.69 34.85
CA TYR A 232 -5.74 -4.56 33.69
C TYR A 232 -5.13 -3.83 32.49
N GLN A 233 -4.15 -4.46 31.84
CA GLN A 233 -3.67 -3.98 30.54
C GLN A 233 -4.64 -4.38 29.44
N ASN A 234 -4.84 -3.51 28.46
CA ASN A 234 -5.53 -3.85 27.22
C ASN A 234 -4.52 -4.49 26.25
N PRO A 235 -4.54 -5.82 26.02
CA PRO A 235 -3.62 -6.47 25.09
C PRO A 235 -3.90 -6.10 23.62
N LEU A 236 -5.05 -5.48 23.34
CA LEU A 236 -5.42 -4.98 22.02
C LEU A 236 -5.07 -3.49 21.84
N GLY A 237 -4.50 -2.84 22.87
CA GLY A 237 -4.05 -1.45 22.77
C GLY A 237 -2.85 -1.32 21.82
N ALA A 238 -2.78 -0.22 21.09
CA ALA A 238 -1.65 0.04 20.19
C ALA A 238 -0.32 0.25 20.95
N LEU A 239 -0.38 0.72 22.21
CA LEU A 239 0.76 0.83 23.10
C LEU A 239 0.63 -0.16 24.26
N ILE A 240 1.46 -1.20 24.23
CA ILE A 240 1.51 -2.21 25.29
C ILE A 240 2.73 -1.95 26.17
N ARG A 241 2.54 -1.95 27.50
CA ARG A 241 3.61 -1.79 28.48
C ARG A 241 4.04 -3.14 28.99
N LEU A 242 5.19 -3.63 28.56
CA LEU A 242 5.74 -4.87 29.09
C LEU A 242 6.17 -4.63 30.55
N GLY A 243 5.42 -5.20 31.50
CA GLY A 243 5.82 -5.20 32.91
C GLY A 243 7.02 -6.12 33.12
N SER A 244 7.98 -5.71 33.94
CA SER A 244 8.86 -6.67 34.61
C SER A 244 7.98 -7.51 35.54
N GLN A 245 8.05 -8.85 35.46
CA GLN A 245 7.58 -9.67 36.56
C GLN A 245 8.34 -9.21 37.81
N GLU A 246 7.69 -8.49 38.70
CA GLU A 246 8.20 -8.32 40.06
C GLU A 246 8.23 -9.72 40.67
N ALA A 247 9.43 -10.25 40.89
CA ALA A 247 9.64 -11.41 41.73
C ALA A 247 9.28 -11.03 43.17
N GLY A 248 7.99 -11.10 43.52
CA GLY A 248 7.54 -10.76 44.85
C GLY A 248 6.08 -10.34 44.93
N GLU A 249 5.16 -11.29 44.77
CA GLU A 249 4.09 -11.54 45.73
C GLU A 249 3.35 -12.80 45.26
N ALA A 250 3.42 -13.85 46.09
CA ALA A 250 2.66 -15.07 45.89
C ALA A 250 1.17 -14.74 46.13
N HIS A 251 0.52 -14.22 45.10
CA HIS A 251 -0.94 -14.19 45.06
C HIS A 251 -1.44 -15.61 44.78
N ASP A 252 -2.02 -16.17 45.83
CA ASP A 252 -2.86 -17.36 45.90
C ASP A 252 -3.33 -17.85 44.53
N THR A 253 -2.81 -19.01 44.12
CA THR A 253 -3.18 -19.70 42.88
C THR A 253 -4.53 -20.39 43.05
N GLY A 254 -5.56 -19.59 43.28
CA GLY A 254 -6.91 -19.97 42.90
C GLY A 254 -6.89 -20.14 41.38
N LYS A 255 -6.79 -21.39 40.92
CA LYS A 255 -6.98 -21.79 39.52
C LYS A 255 -8.31 -21.21 39.03
N LYS A 256 -8.30 -19.99 38.49
CA LYS A 256 -9.31 -19.56 37.56
C LYS A 256 -9.02 -20.37 36.30
N GLU A 257 -9.79 -21.44 36.13
CA GLU A 257 -10.02 -22.03 34.82
C GLU A 257 -10.39 -20.86 33.90
N TYR A 258 -9.42 -20.38 33.14
CA TYR A 258 -9.73 -19.69 31.90
C TYR A 258 -10.40 -20.76 31.06
N THR A 259 -11.73 -20.81 31.13
CA THR A 259 -12.51 -21.48 30.10
C THR A 259 -11.99 -20.89 28.80
N ASP A 260 -11.33 -21.73 28.01
CA ASP A 260 -10.82 -21.45 26.68
C ASP A 260 -12.05 -21.24 25.78
N ARG A 261 -12.76 -20.14 26.02
CA ARG A 261 -13.72 -19.60 25.08
C ARG A 261 -12.84 -19.02 23.98
N PRO A 262 -12.87 -19.58 22.76
CA PRO A 262 -12.12 -18.99 21.65
C PRO A 262 -12.53 -17.53 21.60
N ALA A 263 -11.57 -16.64 21.86
CA ALA A 263 -11.80 -15.21 21.89
C ALA A 263 -12.29 -14.79 20.50
N MET A 264 -13.61 -14.71 20.33
CA MET A 264 -14.32 -14.12 19.19
C MET A 264 -13.63 -14.35 17.82
N ALA A 265 -13.20 -15.58 17.53
CA ALA A 265 -12.61 -15.91 16.22
C ALA A 265 -13.66 -16.07 15.10
N ASN A 266 -14.93 -15.81 15.41
CA ASN A 266 -16.06 -15.80 14.47
C ASN A 266 -16.64 -14.39 14.25
N GLY A 267 -15.94 -13.33 14.67
CA GLY A 267 -16.37 -11.95 14.44
C GLY A 267 -16.05 -11.51 13.01
N ASP A 268 -17.03 -10.93 12.33
CA ASP A 268 -16.84 -10.23 11.07
C ASP A 268 -15.67 -9.24 11.19
N VAL A 269 -14.58 -9.52 10.47
CA VAL A 269 -13.32 -8.76 10.51
C VAL A 269 -13.57 -7.26 10.27
N GLY A 270 -14.60 -6.92 9.49
CA GLY A 270 -15.02 -5.53 9.28
C GLY A 270 -15.42 -4.81 10.57
N HIS A 271 -16.16 -5.48 11.47
CA HIS A 271 -16.56 -4.90 12.75
C HIS A 271 -15.36 -4.70 13.69
N GLN A 272 -14.41 -5.64 13.69
CA GLN A 272 -13.18 -5.49 14.48
C GLN A 272 -12.34 -4.33 13.96
N ARG A 273 -12.15 -4.23 12.64
CA ARG A 273 -11.45 -3.08 12.02
C ARG A 273 -12.14 -1.76 12.33
N ALA A 274 -13.47 -1.71 12.28
CA ALA A 274 -14.23 -0.52 12.65
C ALA A 274 -14.02 -0.13 14.12
N MET A 275 -14.04 -1.09 15.05
CA MET A 275 -13.78 -0.83 16.47
C MET A 275 -12.37 -0.28 16.72
N GLU A 276 -11.33 -0.85 16.09
CA GLU A 276 -9.96 -0.38 16.28
C GLU A 276 -9.69 0.97 15.59
N ALA A 277 -10.33 1.23 14.45
CA ALA A 277 -10.31 2.53 13.79
C ALA A 277 -10.96 3.63 14.66
N LEU A 278 -12.08 3.32 15.33
CA LEU A 278 -12.69 4.22 16.31
C LEU A 278 -11.79 4.47 17.52
N ARG A 279 -11.15 3.42 18.07
CA ARG A 279 -10.21 3.56 19.20
C ARG A 279 -8.98 4.40 18.86
N SER A 280 -8.45 4.25 17.65
CA SER A 280 -7.30 5.04 17.18
C SER A 280 -7.68 6.44 16.67
N GLY A 281 -8.98 6.74 16.61
CA GLY A 281 -9.49 8.03 16.11
C GLY A 281 -9.26 8.24 14.61
N VAL A 282 -9.06 7.17 13.85
CA VAL A 282 -8.82 7.22 12.40
C VAL A 282 -10.08 6.76 11.66
N PRO A 283 -10.75 7.64 10.88
CA PRO A 283 -11.84 7.20 10.02
C PRO A 283 -11.27 6.35 8.88
N ASN A 284 -11.75 5.12 8.74
CA ASN A 284 -11.43 4.23 7.63
C ASN A 284 -12.72 3.80 6.89
N ARG A 285 -12.59 2.98 5.84
CA ARG A 285 -13.73 2.51 5.05
C ARG A 285 -14.72 1.72 5.90
N ASP A 286 -14.24 0.85 6.77
CA ASP A 286 -15.07 0.00 7.63
C ASP A 286 -15.91 0.83 8.61
N VAL A 287 -15.33 1.87 9.22
CA VAL A 287 -16.07 2.79 10.11
C VAL A 287 -17.17 3.53 9.36
N VAL A 288 -16.87 4.04 8.16
CA VAL A 288 -17.89 4.71 7.32
C VAL A 288 -18.99 3.73 6.93
N GLN A 289 -18.66 2.49 6.59
CA GLN A 289 -19.64 1.49 6.20
C GLN A 289 -20.56 1.10 7.37
N VAL A 290 -20.01 0.99 8.59
CA VAL A 290 -20.77 0.61 9.79
C VAL A 290 -21.59 1.77 10.35
N LEU A 291 -20.99 2.97 10.45
CA LEU A 291 -21.61 4.13 11.10
C LEU A 291 -22.33 5.08 10.14
N GLY A 292 -21.95 5.10 8.86
CA GLY A 292 -22.42 6.10 7.90
C GLY A 292 -21.94 7.52 8.23
N SER A 293 -22.44 8.50 7.47
CA SER A 293 -22.08 9.92 7.62
C SER A 293 -22.83 10.62 8.76
N HIS A 294 -23.96 10.06 9.21
CA HIS A 294 -24.94 10.71 10.10
C HIS A 294 -25.41 12.10 9.62
N GLN A 295 -25.22 12.42 8.33
CA GLN A 295 -25.50 13.73 7.72
C GLN A 295 -26.19 13.54 6.35
N PRO A 296 -27.42 12.98 6.33
CA PRO A 296 -28.09 12.56 5.09
C PRO A 296 -28.36 13.71 4.12
N ASP A 297 -28.62 14.92 4.63
CA ASP A 297 -28.86 16.10 3.79
C ASP A 297 -27.61 16.54 3.03
N LEU A 298 -26.44 16.52 3.69
CA LEU A 298 -25.15 16.85 3.07
C LEU A 298 -24.76 15.78 2.05
N GLU A 299 -24.95 14.52 2.38
CA GLU A 299 -24.70 13.41 1.46
C GLU A 299 -25.62 13.48 0.22
N GLY A 300 -26.92 13.76 0.43
CA GLY A 300 -27.88 13.95 -0.65
C GLY A 300 -27.58 15.18 -1.52
N LYS A 301 -27.05 16.26 -0.93
CA LYS A 301 -26.54 17.42 -1.69
C LYS A 301 -25.30 17.04 -2.50
N PHE A 302 -24.37 16.30 -1.92
CA PHE A 302 -23.15 15.86 -2.61
C PHE A 302 -23.45 14.90 -3.77
N ARG A 303 -24.33 13.90 -3.57
CA ARG A 303 -24.78 13.00 -4.64
C ARG A 303 -25.42 13.74 -5.82
N ARG A 304 -26.19 14.79 -5.56
CA ARG A 304 -26.74 15.68 -6.62
C ARG A 304 -25.65 16.44 -7.36
N LEU A 305 -24.57 16.86 -6.70
CA LEU A 305 -23.44 17.49 -7.37
C LEU A 305 -22.67 16.52 -8.26
N LEU A 306 -22.48 15.26 -7.83
CA LEU A 306 -21.88 14.22 -8.69
C LEU A 306 -22.71 14.00 -9.95
N GLN A 307 -24.05 13.92 -9.82
CA GLN A 307 -24.96 13.81 -10.97
C GLN A 307 -24.88 15.03 -11.90
N GLN A 308 -24.79 16.25 -11.35
CA GLN A 308 -24.60 17.46 -12.14
C GLN A 308 -23.26 17.44 -12.86
N MET A 309 -22.19 16.95 -12.21
CA MET A 309 -20.87 16.84 -12.82
C MET A 309 -20.89 15.90 -14.02
N GLU A 310 -21.49 14.71 -13.91
CA GLU A 310 -21.69 13.79 -15.03
C GLU A 310 -22.45 14.44 -16.19
N ALA A 311 -23.56 15.14 -15.90
CA ALA A 311 -24.35 15.82 -16.93
C ALA A 311 -23.62 17.00 -17.60
N ASN A 312 -22.64 17.59 -16.90
CA ASN A 312 -21.88 18.74 -17.37
C ASN A 312 -20.63 18.36 -18.18
N VAL A 313 -20.18 17.09 -18.15
CA VAL A 313 -19.00 16.61 -18.89
C VAL A 313 -19.05 16.96 -20.39
N PRO A 314 -20.16 16.76 -21.13
CA PRO A 314 -20.20 17.05 -22.56
C PRO A 314 -20.07 18.55 -22.90
N ASN A 315 -20.41 19.43 -21.96
CA ASN A 315 -20.43 20.88 -22.15
C ASN A 315 -19.20 21.59 -21.57
N ASP A 316 -18.25 20.84 -21.00
CA ASP A 316 -17.04 21.36 -20.32
C ASP A 316 -17.34 22.44 -19.25
N THR A 317 -18.51 22.35 -18.60
CA THR A 317 -18.94 23.31 -17.60
C THR A 317 -18.56 22.87 -16.19
N PRO A 318 -17.86 23.71 -15.39
CA PRO A 318 -17.46 23.34 -14.05
C PRO A 318 -18.66 23.28 -13.10
N THR A 319 -18.69 22.25 -12.27
CA THR A 319 -19.71 22.10 -11.21
C THR A 319 -19.27 22.82 -9.95
N LYS A 320 -20.18 23.56 -9.30
CA LYS A 320 -19.87 24.29 -8.06
C LYS A 320 -19.59 23.33 -6.90
N GLY A 321 -18.57 23.64 -6.10
CA GLY A 321 -18.23 22.88 -4.89
C GLY A 321 -19.09 23.22 -3.66
N ILE A 322 -18.83 22.53 -2.56
CA ILE A 322 -19.43 22.79 -1.23
C ILE A 322 -18.31 23.13 -0.25
N VAL A 323 -18.54 24.11 0.63
CA VAL A 323 -17.72 24.38 1.81
C VAL A 323 -18.45 23.84 3.03
N ILE A 324 -17.75 23.10 3.89
CA ILE A 324 -18.26 22.53 5.14
C ILE A 324 -17.46 23.11 6.29
N GLU A 325 -18.13 23.76 7.23
CA GLU A 325 -17.52 24.36 8.43
C GLU A 325 -17.92 23.57 9.68
N GLY A 326 -17.02 23.47 10.66
CA GLY A 326 -17.30 22.83 11.94
C GLY A 326 -16.12 22.88 12.91
N GLY A 327 -16.39 22.80 14.21
CA GLY A 327 -15.37 22.83 15.28
C GLY A 327 -14.45 21.59 15.31
N PHE A 328 -13.37 21.64 16.10
CA PHE A 328 -12.51 20.47 16.32
C PHE A 328 -13.30 19.30 16.92
N GLY A 329 -13.03 18.07 16.47
CA GLY A 329 -13.76 16.88 16.93
C GLY A 329 -15.18 16.70 16.40
N SER A 330 -15.71 17.64 15.59
CA SER A 330 -17.11 17.58 15.10
C SER A 330 -17.37 16.53 14.00
N GLY A 331 -16.43 15.61 13.73
CA GLY A 331 -16.58 14.57 12.70
C GLY A 331 -16.34 15.02 11.25
N LYS A 332 -15.75 16.20 10.99
CA LYS A 332 -15.48 16.68 9.61
C LYS A 332 -14.68 15.69 8.77
N SER A 333 -13.59 15.15 9.31
CA SER A 333 -12.73 14.21 8.59
C SER A 333 -13.49 12.91 8.27
N HIS A 334 -14.33 12.44 9.21
CA HIS A 334 -15.21 11.29 8.99
C HIS A 334 -16.22 11.56 7.87
N LEU A 335 -16.87 12.73 7.88
CA LEU A 335 -17.79 13.14 6.81
C LEU A 335 -17.09 13.23 5.45
N LEU A 336 -15.93 13.88 5.38
CA LEU A 336 -15.18 13.98 4.12
C LEU A 336 -14.75 12.60 3.59
N HIS A 337 -14.33 11.70 4.49
CA HIS A 337 -14.04 10.32 4.12
C HIS A 337 -15.29 9.58 3.61
N ALA A 338 -16.44 9.79 4.25
CA ALA A 338 -17.71 9.22 3.77
C ALA A 338 -18.09 9.73 2.38
N LEU A 339 -17.98 11.05 2.12
CA LEU A 339 -18.24 11.62 0.81
C LEU A 339 -17.25 11.11 -0.26
N GLN A 340 -15.98 10.92 0.11
CA GLN A 340 -14.98 10.32 -0.76
C GLN A 340 -15.39 8.90 -1.18
N GLN A 341 -15.83 8.06 -0.23
CA GLN A 341 -16.30 6.71 -0.54
C GLN A 341 -17.51 6.74 -1.49
N VAL A 342 -18.47 7.64 -1.26
CA VAL A 342 -19.62 7.83 -2.16
C VAL A 342 -19.20 8.18 -3.58
N ALA A 343 -18.18 9.02 -3.75
CA ALA A 343 -17.66 9.38 -5.07
C ALA A 343 -16.89 8.21 -5.72
N LEU A 344 -16.08 7.48 -4.95
CA LEU A 344 -15.35 6.30 -5.43
C LEU A 344 -16.32 5.18 -5.88
N GLU A 345 -17.42 4.95 -5.14
CA GLU A 345 -18.50 4.01 -5.52
C GLU A 345 -19.20 4.41 -6.83
N LYS A 346 -19.19 5.70 -7.16
CA LYS A 346 -19.69 6.24 -8.43
C LYS A 346 -18.61 6.28 -9.53
N ASN A 347 -17.48 5.61 -9.32
CA ASN A 347 -16.34 5.57 -10.23
C ASN A 347 -15.67 6.92 -10.51
N PHE A 348 -15.79 7.89 -9.59
CA PHE A 348 -15.01 9.13 -9.67
C PHE A 348 -13.61 8.94 -9.10
N VAL A 349 -12.61 9.56 -9.72
CA VAL A 349 -11.27 9.71 -9.14
C VAL A 349 -11.31 10.81 -8.09
N CYS A 350 -10.85 10.50 -6.87
CA CYS A 350 -10.91 11.41 -5.74
C CYS A 350 -9.52 11.73 -5.20
N SER A 351 -9.22 13.00 -4.94
CA SER A 351 -7.95 13.40 -4.31
C SER A 351 -8.20 14.13 -2.99
N PRO A 352 -7.87 13.55 -1.83
CA PRO A 352 -7.83 14.26 -0.57
C PRO A 352 -6.58 15.16 -0.49
N ILE A 353 -6.78 16.45 -0.28
CA ILE A 353 -5.70 17.43 -0.18
C ILE A 353 -5.81 18.17 1.14
N VAL A 354 -4.73 18.16 1.91
CA VAL A 354 -4.60 18.98 3.12
C VAL A 354 -3.99 20.32 2.74
N ILE A 355 -4.75 21.39 2.90
CA ILE A 355 -4.24 22.74 2.68
C ILE A 355 -3.30 23.11 3.84
N SER A 356 -2.06 23.44 3.52
CA SER A 356 -1.01 23.69 4.50
C SER A 356 0.02 24.70 3.96
N LYS A 357 1.09 24.97 4.73
CA LYS A 357 2.22 25.77 4.23
C LYS A 357 2.95 25.10 3.05
N GLU A 358 2.93 23.77 2.98
CA GLU A 358 3.57 22.99 1.91
C GLU A 358 2.67 22.85 0.68
N THR A 359 1.36 22.93 0.87
CA THR A 359 0.35 22.85 -0.20
C THR A 359 -0.61 24.04 -0.11
N PRO A 360 -0.13 25.27 -0.40
CA PRO A 360 -0.96 26.46 -0.28
C PRO A 360 -1.94 26.57 -1.46
N LEU A 361 -3.18 26.99 -1.17
CA LEU A 361 -4.25 27.09 -2.17
C LEU A 361 -3.96 28.10 -3.29
N TYR A 362 -3.19 29.16 -3.00
CA TYR A 362 -2.84 30.19 -3.98
C TYR A 362 -1.76 29.75 -4.99
N ASN A 363 -1.08 28.63 -4.76
CA ASN A 363 -0.04 28.14 -5.65
C ASN A 363 -0.52 26.85 -6.35
N GLY A 364 -0.85 26.98 -7.64
CA GLY A 364 -1.38 25.87 -8.43
C GLY A 364 -0.41 24.70 -8.59
N VAL A 365 0.91 24.92 -8.58
CA VAL A 365 1.89 23.85 -8.88
C VAL A 365 2.02 22.83 -7.72
N PRO A 366 2.28 23.23 -6.46
CA PRO A 366 2.26 22.32 -5.32
C PRO A 366 0.89 21.69 -5.11
N LEU A 367 -0.18 22.46 -5.32
CA LEU A 367 -1.56 21.97 -5.18
C LEU A 367 -1.86 20.86 -6.20
N PHE A 368 -1.53 21.08 -7.47
CA PHE A 368 -1.72 20.08 -8.53
C PHE A 368 -0.86 18.84 -8.27
N ARG A 369 0.41 19.01 -7.88
CA ARG A 369 1.28 17.88 -7.55
C ARG A 369 0.72 17.06 -6.38
N ALA A 370 0.24 17.71 -5.33
CA ALA A 370 -0.42 17.03 -4.22
C ALA A 370 -1.70 16.33 -4.68
N ALA A 371 -2.47 16.96 -5.56
CA ALA A 371 -3.70 16.39 -6.11
C ALA A 371 -3.44 15.09 -6.89
N ILE A 372 -2.43 15.09 -7.77
CA ILE A 372 -2.06 13.91 -8.55
C ILE A 372 -1.49 12.80 -7.65
N ASN A 373 -0.59 13.15 -6.74
CA ASN A 373 0.06 12.16 -5.87
C ASN A 373 -0.91 11.48 -4.88
N ASN A 374 -1.96 12.20 -4.46
CA ASN A 374 -2.98 11.68 -3.54
C ASN A 374 -4.24 11.20 -4.28
N ALA A 375 -4.28 11.23 -5.61
CA ALA A 375 -5.44 10.77 -6.36
C ALA A 375 -5.67 9.28 -6.11
N ILE A 376 -6.90 8.94 -5.77
CA ILE A 376 -7.36 7.57 -5.54
C ILE A 376 -8.24 7.19 -6.72
N VAL A 377 -7.82 6.14 -7.41
CA VAL A 377 -8.57 5.57 -8.54
C VAL A 377 -9.45 4.43 -8.00
N PRO A 378 -10.76 4.44 -8.28
CA PRO A 378 -11.68 3.41 -7.83
C PRO A 378 -11.16 2.00 -8.13
N GLY A 379 -11.07 1.17 -7.09
CA GLY A 379 -10.66 -0.22 -7.21
C GLY A 379 -9.18 -0.47 -7.52
N LYS A 380 -8.31 0.54 -7.48
CA LYS A 380 -6.87 0.40 -7.75
C LYS A 380 -6.01 0.89 -6.59
N HIS A 381 -4.83 0.31 -6.45
CA HIS A 381 -3.81 0.74 -5.50
C HIS A 381 -2.54 1.16 -6.24
N GLY A 382 -2.03 2.37 -6.01
CA GLY A 382 -0.82 2.84 -6.68
C GLY A 382 -0.88 4.31 -7.06
N ASP A 383 0.09 4.73 -7.87
CA ASP A 383 0.05 6.04 -8.50
C ASP A 383 -1.10 6.10 -9.52
N ALA A 384 -1.97 7.11 -9.40
CA ALA A 384 -3.18 7.21 -10.20
C ALA A 384 -2.91 7.24 -11.71
N LEU A 385 -1.88 8.00 -12.15
CA LEU A 385 -1.58 8.12 -13.56
C LEU A 385 -0.99 6.84 -14.11
N THR A 386 -0.08 6.20 -13.38
CA THR A 386 0.45 4.89 -13.77
C THR A 386 -0.70 3.89 -13.92
N GLU A 387 -1.54 3.74 -12.89
CA GLU A 387 -2.66 2.80 -12.86
C GLU A 387 -3.71 3.03 -13.96
N ILE A 388 -3.97 4.28 -14.33
CA ILE A 388 -4.86 4.62 -15.45
C ILE A 388 -4.17 4.32 -16.79
N ALA A 389 -2.90 4.73 -16.94
CA ALA A 389 -2.14 4.55 -18.17
C ALA A 389 -1.91 3.06 -18.49
N GLY A 390 -1.73 2.22 -17.47
CA GLY A 390 -1.57 0.78 -17.63
C GLY A 390 -2.77 0.05 -18.22
N GLU A 391 -3.98 0.60 -18.09
CA GLU A 391 -5.23 -0.02 -18.58
C GLU A 391 -5.74 0.63 -19.88
N LEU A 392 -4.96 1.50 -20.50
CA LEU A 392 -5.33 2.10 -21.77
C LEU A 392 -5.51 1.01 -22.82
N ASN A 393 -6.71 0.95 -23.39
CA ASN A 393 -6.99 0.09 -24.54
C ASN A 393 -6.67 0.85 -25.82
N PHE A 394 -5.47 0.61 -26.35
CA PHE A 394 -4.95 1.22 -27.58
C PHE A 394 -5.78 0.93 -28.83
N GLN A 395 -6.65 -0.08 -28.79
CA GLN A 395 -7.54 -0.45 -29.90
C GLN A 395 -8.93 0.17 -29.77
N SER A 396 -9.22 0.91 -28.70
CA SER A 396 -10.54 1.49 -28.47
C SER A 396 -10.76 2.81 -29.23
N PRO A 397 -11.99 3.12 -29.67
CA PRO A 397 -12.33 4.42 -30.25
C PRO A 397 -11.99 5.60 -29.32
N HIS A 398 -12.21 5.42 -28.01
CA HIS A 398 -11.88 6.43 -27.01
C HIS A 398 -10.38 6.75 -26.93
N PHE A 399 -9.52 5.74 -27.13
CA PHE A 399 -8.09 5.98 -27.21
C PHE A 399 -7.72 6.73 -28.49
N ALA A 400 -8.36 6.42 -29.63
CA ALA A 400 -8.16 7.18 -30.85
C ALA A 400 -8.54 8.65 -30.68
N ASP A 401 -9.67 8.94 -30.02
CA ASP A 401 -10.09 10.30 -29.69
C ASP A 401 -9.07 11.02 -28.79
N LEU A 402 -8.55 10.33 -27.76
CA LEU A 402 -7.51 10.86 -26.88
C LEU A 402 -6.21 11.12 -27.67
N PHE A 403 -5.78 10.17 -28.49
CA PHE A 403 -4.57 10.29 -29.29
C PHE A 403 -4.66 11.49 -30.23
N ASP A 404 -5.78 11.64 -30.95
CA ASP A 404 -6.04 12.78 -31.82
C ASP A 404 -6.07 14.08 -31.03
N TRP A 405 -6.74 14.10 -29.86
CA TRP A 405 -6.81 15.27 -28.99
C TRP A 405 -5.41 15.74 -28.57
N VAL A 406 -4.55 14.84 -28.07
CA VAL A 406 -3.20 15.18 -27.60
C VAL A 406 -2.29 15.71 -28.73
N HIS A 407 -2.49 15.27 -29.97
CA HIS A 407 -1.67 15.66 -31.12
C HIS A 407 -2.21 16.86 -31.91
N ARG A 408 -3.34 17.46 -31.50
CA ARG A 408 -3.86 18.69 -32.12
C ARG A 408 -2.91 19.88 -31.85
N LYS A 409 -2.61 20.64 -32.91
CA LYS A 409 -1.70 21.81 -32.86
C LYS A 409 -2.22 22.97 -32.00
N ASP A 410 -3.52 23.04 -31.76
CA ASP A 410 -4.17 24.15 -31.06
C ASP A 410 -4.27 23.95 -29.53
N GLN A 411 -3.60 22.93 -28.98
CA GLN A 411 -3.72 22.60 -27.57
C GLN A 411 -2.64 23.18 -26.66
N VAL A 412 -3.02 23.32 -25.40
CA VAL A 412 -2.21 23.80 -24.28
C VAL A 412 -1.31 22.68 -23.71
N CYS A 413 -1.53 21.43 -24.09
CA CYS A 413 -0.75 20.29 -23.59
C CYS A 413 0.66 20.25 -24.18
N ASP A 414 1.65 20.08 -23.30
CA ASP A 414 3.06 19.94 -23.65
C ASP A 414 3.31 18.64 -24.46
N SER A 415 4.20 18.69 -25.46
CA SER A 415 4.51 17.55 -26.33
C SER A 415 5.05 16.33 -25.57
N ARG A 416 5.58 16.51 -24.36
CA ARG A 416 5.99 15.40 -23.48
C ARG A 416 4.81 14.54 -23.03
N PHE A 417 3.61 15.09 -22.92
CA PHE A 417 2.41 14.31 -22.61
C PHE A 417 2.07 13.35 -23.75
N ALA A 418 2.10 13.84 -25.00
CA ALA A 418 1.96 13.01 -26.20
C ALA A 418 2.99 11.87 -26.22
N ALA A 419 4.26 12.22 -25.98
CA ALA A 419 5.35 11.25 -25.94
C ALA A 419 5.16 10.16 -24.86
N SER A 420 4.47 10.48 -23.77
CA SER A 420 4.24 9.53 -22.68
C SER A 420 3.26 8.41 -23.04
N LEU A 421 2.30 8.65 -23.94
CA LEU A 421 1.37 7.60 -24.42
C LEU A 421 2.12 6.48 -25.13
N TYR A 422 3.15 6.81 -25.92
CA TYR A 422 4.01 5.83 -26.59
C TYR A 422 4.83 4.94 -25.63
N LEU A 423 5.00 5.34 -24.37
CA LEU A 423 5.69 4.50 -23.38
C LEU A 423 4.82 3.33 -22.91
N TYR A 424 3.49 3.48 -22.98
CA TYR A 424 2.53 2.47 -22.53
C TYR A 424 1.97 1.63 -23.69
N GLU A 425 2.08 2.09 -24.94
CA GLU A 425 1.60 1.42 -26.17
C GLU A 425 2.43 0.18 -26.56
N ARG A 426 2.76 -0.72 -25.63
CA ARG A 426 3.67 -1.87 -25.90
C ARG A 426 3.19 -3.21 -25.43
#